data_AF-A0A6I5RJ57-F1
#
_entry.id   AF-A0A6I5RJ57-F1
#
_cell.length_a   1.000
_cell.length_b   1.000
_cell.length_c   1.000
_cell.angle_alpha   90.00
_cell.angle_beta   90.00
_cell.angle_gamma   90.00
#
_symmetry.space_group_name_H-M   'P 1'
#
loop_
_entity.id
_entity.type
_entity.pdbx_description
1 polymer ?
#
loop_
_entity_poly.entity_id
_entity_poly.type
_entity_poly.pdbx_seq_one_letter_code
_entity_poly.pdbx_strand_id
1 'polypeptide(L)'
;LLSLFLSEEVDRVELIYTKFVSLVSSRPVVQTLLPLDPQGLEVADHEIFRLTSRGGEFEVERQKVAAPTFQALPQDMLFEQDPIQILDALLPLYLNNQLLRALQESAASELAARMSAMSSASDNASSLIKSLTISYNKARQASITQEILEVVGGAEALSG
;
A
#
# COMPACT_ATOMS: atom_id res chain seq x y z
N LEU A 1 -5.26 -17.35 17.42
CA LEU A 1 -4.56 -18.17 16.41
C LEU A 1 -3.77 -19.27 17.09
N LEU A 2 -2.77 -18.96 17.92
CA LEU A 2 -1.99 -19.97 18.64
C LEU A 2 -2.86 -20.91 19.50
N SER A 3 -3.79 -20.35 20.27
CA SER A 3 -4.69 -21.14 21.14
C SER A 3 -5.57 -22.13 20.37
N LEU A 4 -6.01 -21.77 19.17
CA LEU A 4 -6.88 -22.60 18.31
C LEU A 4 -6.11 -23.74 17.63
N PHE A 5 -4.83 -23.49 17.32
CA PHE A 5 -3.93 -24.51 16.80
C PHE A 5 -3.52 -25.49 17.90
N LEU A 6 -3.23 -24.99 19.11
CA LEU A 6 -2.89 -25.81 20.26
C LEU A 6 -4.07 -26.63 20.80
N SER A 7 -5.31 -26.19 20.56
CA SER A 7 -6.51 -26.97 20.90
C SER A 7 -6.85 -28.04 19.87
N GLU A 8 -6.02 -28.24 18.83
CA GLU A 8 -6.25 -29.18 17.72
C GLU A 8 -7.57 -28.95 16.97
N GLU A 9 -8.18 -27.76 17.12
CA GLU A 9 -9.37 -27.38 16.36
C GLU A 9 -9.01 -26.95 14.92
N VAL A 10 -7.76 -26.53 14.73
CA VAL A 10 -7.24 -26.01 13.46
C VAL A 10 -5.85 -26.60 13.18
N ASP A 11 -5.72 -27.33 12.07
CA ASP A 11 -4.47 -27.99 11.67
C ASP A 11 -3.54 -27.10 10.81
N ARG A 12 -4.07 -26.03 10.22
CA ARG A 12 -3.33 -25.14 9.31
C ARG A 12 -3.81 -23.71 9.44
N VAL A 13 -2.86 -22.78 9.60
CA VAL A 13 -3.13 -21.35 9.62
C VAL A 13 -2.43 -20.69 8.45
N GLU A 14 -3.21 -20.13 7.54
CA GLU A 14 -2.73 -19.35 6.40
C GLU A 14 -3.11 -17.88 6.59
N LEU A 15 -2.19 -16.99 6.24
CA LEU A 15 -2.39 -15.56 6.21
C LEU A 15 -2.39 -15.07 4.77
N ILE A 16 -3.51 -14.48 4.36
CA ILE A 16 -3.62 -13.80 3.08
C ILE A 16 -3.46 -12.31 3.35
N TYR A 17 -2.45 -11.69 2.74
CA TYR A 17 -2.21 -10.27 2.90
C TYR A 17 -1.64 -9.65 1.63
N THR A 18 -1.72 -8.33 1.50
CA THR A 18 -1.15 -7.62 0.36
C THR A 18 0.32 -7.31 0.64
N LYS A 19 1.21 -8.01 -0.07
CA LYS A 19 2.64 -7.70 -0.03
C LYS A 19 2.90 -6.42 -0.81
N PHE A 20 3.57 -5.49 -0.15
CA PHE A 20 3.99 -4.24 -0.76
C PHE A 20 5.12 -4.51 -1.76
N VAL A 21 4.94 -4.07 -3.01
CA VAL A 21 5.93 -4.24 -4.09
C VAL A 21 6.40 -2.86 -4.57
N SER A 22 5.48 -1.94 -4.84
CA SER A 22 5.76 -0.54 -5.15
C SER A 22 4.53 0.34 -4.88
N LEU A 23 4.65 1.66 -5.08
CA LEU A 23 3.52 2.60 -4.96
C LEU A 23 2.38 2.33 -5.96
N VAL A 24 2.69 1.65 -7.07
CA VAL A 24 1.76 1.41 -8.17
C VAL A 24 1.30 -0.05 -8.20
N SER A 25 2.04 -0.95 -7.56
CA SER A 25 1.76 -2.39 -7.58
C SER A 25 1.88 -2.98 -6.19
N SER A 26 0.87 -3.69 -5.76
CA SER A 26 0.89 -4.62 -4.64
C SER A 26 0.40 -5.98 -5.13
N ARG A 27 0.82 -7.05 -4.46
CA ARG A 27 0.43 -8.43 -4.83
C ARG A 27 -0.13 -9.15 -3.61
N PRO A 28 -1.33 -9.74 -3.69
CA PRO A 28 -1.83 -10.61 -2.62
C PRO A 28 -0.96 -11.87 -2.57
N VAL A 29 -0.51 -12.21 -1.36
CA VAL A 29 0.31 -13.40 -1.10
C VAL A 29 -0.38 -14.22 -0.03
N VAL A 30 -0.36 -15.55 -0.21
CA VAL A 30 -0.78 -16.51 0.81
C VAL A 30 0.49 -17.01 1.50
N GLN A 31 0.61 -16.75 2.79
CA GLN A 31 1.72 -17.21 3.62
C GLN A 31 1.20 -18.20 4.66
N THR A 32 1.76 -19.41 4.71
CA THR A 32 1.47 -20.36 5.78
C THR A 32 2.19 -19.90 7.07
N LEU A 33 1.44 -19.68 8.15
CA LEU A 33 1.97 -19.33 9.47
C LEU A 33 2.19 -20.57 10.34
N LEU A 34 1.25 -21.52 10.29
CA LEU A 34 1.32 -22.80 11.01
C LEU A 34 0.86 -23.93 10.08
N PRO A 35 1.47 -25.14 10.14
CA PRO A 35 2.63 -25.51 10.97
C PRO A 35 3.93 -24.84 10.52
N LEU A 36 4.86 -24.64 11.45
CA LEU A 36 6.19 -24.08 11.15
C LEU A 36 7.06 -25.18 10.53
N ASP A 37 7.54 -24.94 9.32
CA ASP A 37 8.56 -25.78 8.70
C ASP A 37 9.96 -25.32 9.19
N PRO A 38 10.76 -26.18 9.85
CA PRO A 38 12.12 -25.83 10.28
C PRO A 38 13.01 -25.33 9.15
N GLN A 39 12.77 -25.76 7.90
CA GLN A 39 13.50 -25.31 6.72
C GLN A 39 12.93 -23.99 6.15
N GLY A 40 11.70 -23.64 6.51
CA GLY A 40 11.00 -22.41 6.07
C GLY A 40 11.17 -21.20 7.00
N LEU A 41 11.94 -21.34 8.09
CA LEU A 41 12.31 -20.22 8.97
C LEU A 41 13.33 -19.28 8.31
N GLU A 42 13.90 -19.67 7.17
CA GLU A 42 14.85 -18.87 6.42
C GLU A 42 14.23 -17.55 5.97
N VAL A 43 14.88 -16.48 6.43
CA VAL A 43 14.71 -15.10 6.01
C VAL A 43 15.25 -14.97 4.58
N ALA A 44 14.61 -15.59 3.60
CA ALA A 44 15.16 -15.60 2.24
C ALA A 44 15.06 -14.21 1.58
N ASP A 45 14.11 -13.35 1.98
CA ASP A 45 13.94 -12.02 1.38
C ASP A 45 13.34 -10.99 2.35
N HIS A 46 14.09 -10.58 3.39
CA HIS A 46 13.76 -9.33 4.10
C HIS A 46 14.13 -8.13 3.21
N GLU A 47 13.13 -7.61 2.49
CA GLU A 47 13.22 -6.33 1.79
C GLU A 47 12.72 -5.23 2.72
N ILE A 48 13.57 -4.26 3.05
CA ILE A 48 13.12 -3.03 3.70
C ILE A 48 12.80 -2.00 2.61
N PHE A 49 11.62 -1.42 2.71
CA PHE A 49 11.15 -0.39 1.80
C PHE A 49 11.39 0.99 2.41
N ARG A 50 12.05 1.86 1.66
CA ARG A 50 12.21 3.27 2.04
C ARG A 50 11.56 4.14 0.97
N LEU A 51 10.60 4.96 1.41
CA LEU A 51 10.08 6.05 0.59
C LEU A 51 11.14 7.14 0.53
N THR A 52 11.62 7.43 -0.66
CA THR A 52 12.54 8.54 -0.95
C THR A 52 11.85 9.51 -1.90
N SER A 53 12.23 10.79 -1.86
CA SER A 53 11.79 11.76 -2.86
C SER A 53 12.97 12.14 -3.72
N ARG A 54 12.86 11.91 -5.02
CA ARG A 54 13.89 12.26 -6.02
C ARG A 54 13.23 13.12 -7.09
N GLY A 55 13.75 14.33 -7.30
CA GLY A 55 13.24 15.22 -8.34
C GLY A 55 11.80 15.73 -8.14
N GLY A 56 11.24 15.64 -6.92
CA GLY A 56 9.86 16.04 -6.63
C GLY A 56 8.83 14.91 -6.78
N GLU A 57 9.25 13.73 -7.24
CA GLU A 57 8.41 12.53 -7.27
C GLU A 57 8.73 11.61 -6.08
N PHE A 58 7.73 10.85 -5.64
CA PHE A 58 7.90 9.82 -4.62
C PHE A 58 8.38 8.53 -5.27
N GLU A 59 9.57 8.06 -4.89
CA GLU A 59 10.13 6.78 -5.31
C GLU A 59 10.21 5.81 -4.12
N VAL A 60 10.15 4.51 -4.43
CA VAL A 60 10.37 3.44 -3.44
C VAL A 60 11.70 2.79 -3.77
N GLU A 61 12.67 2.98 -2.89
CA GLU A 61 13.92 2.24 -2.96
C GLU A 61 13.78 0.95 -2.13
N ARG A 62 14.13 -0.18 -2.76
CA ARG A 62 14.20 -1.47 -2.09
C ARG A 62 15.62 -1.70 -1.63
N GLN A 63 15.79 -1.78 -0.32
CA GLN A 63 17.04 -2.25 0.24
C GLN A 63 16.86 -3.73 0.59
N LYS A 64 17.51 -4.60 -0.19
CA LYS A 64 17.71 -5.98 0.26
C LYS A 64 18.64 -5.93 1.46
N VAL A 65 18.09 -6.25 2.62
CA VAL A 65 18.93 -6.47 3.79
C VAL A 65 19.57 -7.83 3.57
N ALA A 66 20.89 -7.90 3.52
CA ALA A 66 21.59 -9.17 3.44
C ALA A 66 21.05 -10.07 4.56
N ALA A 67 20.69 -11.32 4.23
CA ALA A 67 20.29 -12.28 5.23
C ALA A 67 21.35 -12.26 6.34
N PRO A 68 20.96 -12.15 7.63
CA PRO A 68 21.92 -12.13 8.71
C PRO A 68 22.81 -13.37 8.53
N THR A 69 24.11 -13.17 8.40
CA THR A 69 25.06 -14.28 8.31
C THR A 69 24.83 -15.13 9.55
N PHE A 70 24.43 -16.39 9.36
CA PHE A 70 24.24 -17.32 10.48
C PHE A 70 25.59 -17.46 11.19
N GLN A 71 25.75 -16.75 12.31
CA GLN A 71 26.89 -16.93 13.19
C GLN A 71 26.60 -18.20 13.99
N ALA A 72 27.42 -19.22 13.77
CA ALA A 72 27.38 -20.40 14.59
C ALA A 72 27.49 -19.98 16.06
N LEU A 73 26.63 -20.54 16.89
CA LEU A 73 26.65 -20.28 18.33
C LEU A 73 28.04 -20.68 18.87
N PRO A 74 28.62 -19.90 19.80
CA PRO A 74 29.90 -20.25 20.42
C PRO A 74 29.83 -21.66 21.02
N GLN A 75 30.88 -22.46 20.87
CA GLN A 75 30.90 -23.83 21.39
C GLN A 75 30.76 -23.88 22.92
N ASP A 76 31.20 -22.83 23.61
CA ASP A 76 31.11 -22.69 25.07
C ASP A 76 29.78 -22.05 25.53
N MET A 77 28.78 -21.97 24.66
CA MET A 77 27.51 -21.37 25.01
C MET A 77 26.71 -22.29 25.95
N LEU A 78 26.50 -21.81 27.18
CA LEU A 78 25.70 -22.50 28.19
C LEU A 78 24.25 -22.02 28.09
N PHE A 79 23.33 -22.97 28.01
CA PHE A 79 21.89 -22.71 28.07
C PHE A 79 21.38 -22.95 29.50
N GLU A 80 20.67 -21.97 30.05
CA GLU A 80 20.08 -22.06 31.39
C GLU A 80 18.85 -22.98 31.42
N GLN A 81 18.17 -23.14 30.28
CA GLN A 81 16.91 -23.90 30.16
C GLN A 81 17.04 -25.00 29.11
N ASP A 82 16.16 -25.99 29.19
CA ASP A 82 16.10 -27.06 28.19
C ASP A 82 15.77 -26.48 26.80
N PRO A 83 16.34 -27.03 25.71
CA PRO A 83 16.11 -26.54 24.34
C PRO A 83 14.63 -26.44 23.96
N ILE A 84 13.79 -27.34 24.46
CA ILE A 84 12.34 -27.36 24.21
C ILE A 84 11.68 -26.13 24.84
N GLN A 85 12.02 -25.81 26.09
CA GLN A 85 11.45 -24.66 26.80
C GLN A 85 11.85 -23.32 26.13
N ILE A 86 13.07 -23.26 25.62
CA ILE A 86 13.55 -22.09 24.86
C ILE A 86 12.72 -21.92 23.59
N LEU A 87 12.49 -23.00 22.84
CA LEU A 87 11.66 -22.95 21.62
C LEU A 87 10.21 -22.58 21.95
N ASP A 88 9.62 -23.15 22.99
CA ASP A 88 8.25 -22.83 23.40
C ASP A 88 8.07 -21.33 23.73
N ALA A 89 9.10 -20.67 24.25
CA ALA A 89 9.09 -19.22 24.48
C ALA A 89 9.35 -18.40 23.20
N LEU A 90 10.20 -18.88 22.29
CA LEU A 90 10.59 -18.17 21.07
C LEU A 90 9.55 -18.25 19.94
N LEU A 91 8.89 -19.40 19.79
CA LEU A 91 7.93 -19.62 18.69
C LEU A 91 6.76 -18.61 18.70
N PRO A 92 6.13 -18.27 19.84
CA PRO A 92 5.11 -17.23 19.90
C PRO A 92 5.64 -15.85 19.51
N LEU A 93 6.88 -15.52 19.92
CA LEU A 93 7.51 -14.24 19.56
C LEU A 93 7.77 -14.15 18.06
N TYR A 94 8.22 -15.25 17.44
CA TYR A 94 8.41 -15.32 16.00
C TYR A 94 7.09 -15.11 15.26
N LEU A 95 6.03 -15.84 15.63
CA LEU A 95 4.71 -15.72 15.00
C LEU A 95 4.13 -14.30 15.12
N ASN A 96 4.26 -13.68 16.29
CA ASN A 96 3.82 -12.29 16.50
C ASN A 96 4.57 -11.31 15.58
N ASN A 97 5.88 -11.49 15.40
CA ASN A 97 6.66 -10.67 14.48
C ASN A 97 6.26 -10.90 13.02
N GLN A 98 6.01 -12.15 12.59
CA GLN A 98 5.53 -12.44 11.24
C GLN A 98 4.19 -11.78 10.96
N LEU A 99 3.25 -11.87 11.91
CA LEU A 99 1.93 -11.26 11.80
C LEU A 99 2.04 -9.73 11.75
N LEU A 100 2.84 -9.12 12.63
CA LEU A 100 3.05 -7.68 12.65
C LEU A 100 3.64 -7.18 11.32
N ARG A 101 4.64 -7.88 10.77
CA ARG A 101 5.22 -7.53 9.46
C ARG A 101 4.17 -7.57 8.36
N ALA A 102 3.39 -8.65 8.28
CA ALA A 102 2.35 -8.79 7.26
C ALA A 102 1.29 -7.67 7.36
N LEU A 103 0.89 -7.28 8.57
CA LEU A 103 0.00 -6.15 8.79
C LEU A 103 0.61 -4.82 8.33
N GLN A 104 1.89 -4.59 8.61
CA GLN A 104 2.61 -3.39 8.16
C GLN A 104 2.73 -3.32 6.63
N GLU A 105 3.07 -4.44 5.98
CA GLU A 105 3.13 -4.53 4.51
C GLU A 105 1.76 -4.30 3.86
N SER A 106 0.70 -4.84 4.48
CA SER A 106 -0.67 -4.65 4.00
C SER A 106 -1.12 -3.19 4.15
N ALA A 107 -0.80 -2.55 5.27
CA ALA A 107 -1.12 -1.14 5.50
C ALA A 107 -0.35 -0.22 4.53
N ALA A 108 0.93 -0.50 4.29
CA ALA A 108 1.73 0.24 3.30
C ALA A 108 1.14 0.11 1.88
N SER A 109 0.72 -1.11 1.49
CA SER A 109 0.07 -1.38 0.21
C SER A 109 -1.25 -0.64 0.04
N GLU A 110 -2.06 -0.56 1.10
CA GLU A 110 -3.33 0.16 1.11
C GLU A 110 -3.11 1.67 0.91
N LEU A 111 -2.21 2.26 1.69
CA LEU A 111 -1.88 3.67 1.59
C LEU A 111 -1.31 4.03 0.21
N ALA A 112 -0.45 3.17 -0.35
CA ALA A 112 0.09 3.32 -1.69
C ALA A 112 -1.01 3.34 -2.77
N ALA A 113 -1.90 2.35 -2.74
CA ALA A 113 -3.03 2.28 -3.67
C ALA A 113 -3.92 3.51 -3.54
N ARG A 114 -4.18 3.98 -2.31
CA ARG A 114 -4.94 5.20 -2.04
C ARG A 114 -4.27 6.44 -2.61
N MET A 115 -2.96 6.60 -2.42
CA MET A 115 -2.19 7.72 -2.99
C MET A 115 -2.25 7.73 -4.52
N SER A 116 -2.08 6.58 -5.17
CA SER A 116 -2.18 6.47 -6.63
C SER A 116 -3.58 6.81 -7.16
N ALA A 117 -4.63 6.33 -6.47
CA ALA A 117 -6.02 6.64 -6.80
C ALA A 117 -6.32 8.15 -6.64
N MET A 118 -5.83 8.77 -5.57
CA MET A 118 -6.02 10.21 -5.31
C MET A 118 -5.23 11.09 -6.28
N SER A 119 -4.02 10.68 -6.67
CA SER A 119 -3.25 11.35 -7.74
C SER A 119 -4.02 11.32 -9.05
N SER A 120 -4.49 10.13 -9.45
CA SER A 120 -5.28 9.96 -10.68
C SER A 120 -6.58 10.76 -10.65
N ALA A 121 -7.26 10.82 -9.50
CA ALA A 121 -8.46 11.62 -9.31
C ALA A 121 -8.17 13.14 -9.44
N SER A 122 -7.04 13.60 -8.90
CA SER A 122 -6.62 15.01 -8.96
C SER A 122 -6.27 15.44 -10.39
N ASP A 123 -5.59 14.57 -11.14
CA ASP A 123 -5.27 14.79 -12.55
C ASP A 123 -6.54 14.83 -13.41
N ASN A 124 -7.46 13.89 -13.17
CA ASN A 124 -8.77 13.86 -13.84
C ASN A 124 -9.61 15.10 -13.53
N ALA A 125 -9.65 15.54 -12.26
CA ALA A 125 -10.34 16.77 -11.87
C ALA A 125 -9.73 18.00 -12.54
N SER A 126 -8.40 18.08 -12.64
CA SER A 126 -7.70 19.16 -13.32
C SER A 126 -8.04 19.20 -14.82
N SER A 127 -8.13 18.05 -15.47
CA SER A 127 -8.58 17.93 -16.87
C SER A 127 -10.04 18.39 -17.04
N LEU A 128 -10.91 17.99 -16.11
CA LEU A 128 -12.33 18.37 -16.12
C LEU A 128 -12.51 19.88 -15.92
N ILE A 129 -11.78 20.49 -14.98
CA ILE A 129 -11.80 21.94 -14.75
C ILE A 129 -11.41 22.71 -16.02
N LYS A 130 -10.34 22.28 -16.70
CA LYS A 130 -9.92 22.89 -17.98
C LYS A 130 -11.03 22.82 -19.02
N SER A 131 -11.64 21.65 -19.17
CA SER A 131 -12.72 21.41 -20.14
C SER A 131 -13.97 22.25 -19.83
N LEU A 132 -14.41 22.26 -18.58
CA LEU A 132 -15.56 23.05 -18.12
C LEU A 132 -15.32 24.55 -18.24
N THR A 133 -14.09 25.02 -18.00
CA THR A 133 -13.72 26.43 -18.17
C THR A 133 -13.84 26.87 -19.62
N ILE A 134 -13.42 26.03 -20.57
CA ILE A 134 -13.59 26.30 -22.00
C ILE A 134 -15.09 26.36 -22.36
N SER A 135 -15.88 25.39 -21.87
CA SER A 135 -17.33 25.35 -22.11
C SER A 135 -18.04 26.58 -21.51
N TYR A 136 -17.67 26.97 -20.29
CA TYR A 136 -18.21 28.13 -19.59
C TYR A 136 -17.94 29.42 -20.37
N ASN A 137 -16.69 29.62 -20.83
CA ASN A 137 -16.34 30.82 -21.59
C ASN A 137 -17.09 30.89 -22.94
N LYS A 138 -17.27 29.75 -23.62
CA LYS A 138 -18.08 29.68 -24.85
C LYS A 138 -19.55 30.03 -24.58
N ALA A 139 -20.15 29.43 -23.54
CA ALA A 139 -21.53 29.72 -23.15
C ALA A 139 -21.70 31.20 -22.72
N ARG A 140 -20.74 31.75 -22.00
CA ARG A 140 -20.72 33.17 -21.59
C ARG A 140 -20.70 34.08 -22.82
N GLN A 141 -19.83 33.81 -23.80
CA GLN A 141 -19.78 34.59 -25.03
C GLN A 141 -21.09 34.50 -25.81
N ALA A 142 -21.67 33.30 -25.93
CA ALA A 142 -22.96 33.11 -26.59
C ALA A 142 -24.10 33.90 -25.91
N SER A 143 -24.15 33.90 -24.56
CA SER A 143 -25.11 34.69 -23.79
C SER A 143 -24.95 36.19 -24.05
N ILE A 144 -23.72 36.71 -23.98
CA ILE A 144 -23.43 38.13 -24.24
C ILE A 144 -23.85 38.52 -25.67
N THR A 145 -23.54 37.68 -26.66
CA THR A 145 -23.97 37.95 -28.05
C THR A 145 -25.49 37.92 -28.20
N GLN A 146 -26.18 37.00 -27.52
CA GLN A 146 -27.63 36.91 -27.53
C GLN A 146 -28.26 38.16 -26.91
N GLU A 147 -27.77 38.59 -25.74
CA GLU A 147 -28.22 39.81 -25.07
C GLU A 147 -28.01 41.05 -25.96
N ILE A 148 -26.85 41.18 -26.63
CA ILE A 148 -26.60 42.29 -27.55
C ILE A 148 -27.57 42.25 -28.74
N LEU A 149 -27.82 41.08 -29.33
CA LEU A 149 -28.75 40.93 -30.45
C LEU A 149 -30.18 41.30 -30.04
N GLU A 150 -30.61 40.93 -28.83
CA GLU A 150 -31.92 41.29 -28.29
C GLU A 150 -32.04 42.81 -28.07
N VAL A 151 -31.01 43.46 -27.53
CA VAL A 151 -30.99 44.92 -27.34
C VAL A 151 -31.06 45.67 -28.67
N VAL A 152 -30.26 45.26 -29.66
CA VAL A 152 -30.24 45.89 -30.99
C VAL A 152 -31.56 45.65 -31.73
N GLY A 153 -32.09 44.42 -31.69
CA GLY A 153 -33.38 44.09 -32.30
C GLY A 153 -34.54 44.87 -31.67
N GLY A 154 -34.53 45.05 -30.35
CA GLY A 154 -35.52 45.86 -29.64
C GLY A 154 -35.43 47.37 -29.97
N ALA A 155 -34.21 47.90 -30.13
CA ALA A 155 -34.00 49.31 -30.49
C ALA A 155 -34.46 49.63 -31.93
N GLU A 156 -34.18 48.74 -32.88
CA GLU A 156 -34.66 48.86 -34.28
C GLU A 156 -36.18 48.78 -34.36
N ALA A 157 -36.82 47.91 -33.59
CA ALA A 157 -38.28 47.79 -33.54
C ALA A 157 -39.00 49.05 -33.00
N LEU A 158 -38.28 49.94 -32.30
CA LEU A 158 -38.81 51.22 -31.81
C LEU A 158 -38.63 52.37 -32.82
N SER A 159 -37.76 52.18 -33.81
CA SER A 159 -37.40 53.21 -34.81
C SER A 159 -38.17 53.08 -36.13
N GLY A 160 -38.88 51.96 -36.34
CA GLY A 160 -39.82 51.74 -37.45
C GLY A 160 -41.27 51.89 -37.02
#